data_AF-A0A8J7XQZ4-F1
#
_entry.id   AF-A0A8J7XQZ4-F1
#
_cell.length_a   1.000
_cell.length_b   1.000
_cell.length_c   1.000
_cell.angle_alpha   90.00
_cell.angle_beta   90.00
_cell.angle_gamma   90.00
#
_symmetry.space_group_name_H-M   'P 1'
#
loop_
_entity.id
_entity.type
_entity.pdbx_description
1 polymer ?
#
loop_
_entity_poly.entity_id
_entity_poly.type
_entity_poly.pdbx_seq_one_letter_code
_entity_poly.pdbx_strand_id
1 'polypeptide(L)'
;MSTPKDHFTHEEIEDPLLHQKTDVTCICPVCRGPLHTTNLVDVKSIVEDNLYYVGGVLLVDCPVKLHCNFEHRYHKEGFTLDEPHNLVAVVEAVFNNKGNCIHFAILEVHSGK
;
A
#
# COMPACT_ATOMS: atom_id res chain seq x y z
N MET A 1 -16.65 -50.79 15.30
CA MET A 1 -16.65 -49.47 15.97
C MET A 1 -15.40 -48.76 15.51
N SER A 2 -15.55 -47.89 14.52
CA SER A 2 -14.44 -47.22 13.84
C SER A 2 -14.48 -45.75 14.23
N THR A 3 -13.43 -45.29 14.90
CA THR A 3 -13.22 -43.86 15.19
C THR A 3 -12.92 -43.12 13.88
N PRO A 4 -13.45 -41.90 13.66
CA PRO A 4 -12.99 -41.07 12.57
C PRO A 4 -11.56 -40.59 12.89
N LYS A 5 -10.67 -40.69 11.90
CA LYS A 5 -9.38 -39.99 11.92
C LYS A 5 -9.68 -38.55 11.54
N ASP A 6 -9.47 -37.62 12.46
CA ASP A 6 -9.50 -36.19 12.17
C ASP A 6 -8.37 -35.90 11.17
N HIS A 7 -8.74 -35.77 9.91
CA HIS A 7 -7.87 -35.27 8.86
C HIS A 7 -7.81 -33.75 9.05
N PHE A 8 -6.70 -33.26 9.59
CA PHE A 8 -6.31 -31.86 9.46
C PHE A 8 -6.11 -31.58 7.97
N THR A 9 -7.17 -31.14 7.29
CA THR A 9 -6.99 -30.39 6.05
C THR A 9 -6.48 -29.03 6.46
N HIS A 10 -5.24 -28.75 6.06
CA HIS A 10 -4.71 -27.40 6.01
C HIS A 10 -5.68 -26.57 5.16
N GLU A 11 -6.59 -25.87 5.82
CA GLU A 11 -7.17 -24.69 5.23
C GLU A 11 -6.01 -23.70 5.11
N GLU A 12 -5.44 -23.63 3.90
CA GLU A 12 -4.77 -22.42 3.47
C GLU A 12 -5.80 -21.32 3.67
N ILE A 13 -5.66 -20.59 4.77
CA ILE A 13 -6.39 -19.35 4.99
C ILE A 13 -5.86 -18.44 3.90
N GLU A 14 -6.53 -18.46 2.74
CA GLU A 14 -6.44 -17.42 1.74
C GLU A 14 -6.58 -16.10 2.50
N ASP A 15 -5.50 -15.34 2.54
CA ASP A 15 -5.41 -14.08 3.27
C ASP A 15 -6.63 -13.20 2.90
N PRO A 16 -7.59 -12.98 3.82
CA PRO A 16 -8.82 -12.26 3.49
C PRO A 16 -8.56 -10.77 3.17
N LEU A 17 -7.33 -10.29 3.36
CA LEU A 17 -6.95 -8.89 3.21
C LEU A 17 -6.41 -8.53 1.82
N LEU A 18 -6.30 -9.48 0.89
CA LEU A 18 -5.92 -9.20 -0.50
C LEU A 18 -7.04 -8.54 -1.33
N HIS A 19 -8.15 -8.16 -0.71
CA HIS A 19 -9.08 -7.21 -1.30
C HIS A 19 -8.55 -5.77 -1.12
N GLN A 20 -7.50 -5.41 -1.86
CA GLN A 20 -7.30 -4.03 -2.30
C GLN A 20 -8.43 -3.66 -3.27
N LYS A 21 -9.66 -3.54 -2.74
CA LYS A 21 -10.76 -2.88 -3.41
C LYS A 21 -10.68 -1.41 -3.04
N THR A 22 -9.73 -0.72 -3.66
CA THR A 22 -9.75 0.74 -3.72
C THR A 22 -9.95 1.13 -5.18
N ASP A 23 -11.22 1.11 -5.63
CA ASP A 23 -11.70 1.93 -6.75
C ASP A 23 -11.69 3.44 -6.35
N VAL A 24 -10.65 3.87 -5.62
CA VAL A 24 -10.40 5.27 -5.38
C VAL A 24 -9.69 5.74 -6.63
N THR A 25 -10.43 6.40 -7.50
CA THR A 25 -9.86 7.13 -8.64
C THR A 25 -9.09 8.34 -8.10
N CYS A 26 -7.88 8.09 -7.61
CA CYS A 26 -6.96 9.16 -7.24
C CYS A 26 -6.66 9.98 -8.49
N ILE A 27 -6.80 11.30 -8.41
CA ILE A 27 -6.54 12.21 -9.53
C ILE A 27 -5.19 12.88 -9.33
N CYS A 28 -4.37 12.90 -10.37
CA CYS A 28 -3.11 13.61 -10.36
C CYS A 28 -3.36 15.11 -10.16
N PRO A 29 -2.81 15.75 -9.12
CA PRO A 29 -3.03 17.17 -8.87
C PRO A 29 -2.41 18.09 -9.93
N VAL A 30 -1.45 17.58 -10.70
CA VAL A 30 -0.74 18.33 -11.75
C VAL A 30 -1.52 18.32 -13.07
N CYS A 31 -1.70 17.15 -13.70
CA CYS A 31 -2.36 17.04 -15.00
C CYS A 31 -3.87 16.78 -14.94
N ARG A 32 -4.45 16.60 -13.74
CA ARG A 32 -5.86 16.22 -13.53
C ARG A 32 -6.26 14.87 -14.14
N GLY A 33 -5.29 14.09 -14.63
CA GLY A 33 -5.51 12.74 -15.12
C GLY A 33 -5.67 11.71 -13.99
N PRO A 34 -6.32 10.57 -14.25
CA PRO A 34 -6.45 9.51 -13.26
C PRO A 34 -5.11 8.83 -12.98
N LEU A 35 -4.83 8.55 -11.72
CA LEU A 35 -3.71 7.72 -11.29
C LEU A 35 -4.16 6.26 -11.27
N HIS A 36 -3.53 5.44 -12.10
CA HIS A 36 -3.73 4.00 -12.06
C HIS A 36 -3.16 3.41 -10.76
N THR A 37 -3.72 2.32 -10.26
CA THR A 37 -3.27 1.68 -9.01
C THR A 37 -1.80 1.28 -9.05
N THR A 38 -1.28 0.91 -10.22
CA THR A 38 0.14 0.61 -10.46
C THR A 38 1.06 1.83 -10.33
N ASN A 39 0.51 3.05 -10.37
CA ASN A 39 1.26 4.29 -10.12
C ASN A 39 1.22 4.70 -8.64
N LEU A 40 0.29 4.14 -7.84
CA LEU A 40 0.11 4.55 -6.45
C LEU A 40 1.11 3.83 -5.54
N VAL A 41 1.40 4.48 -4.42
CA VAL A 41 2.16 3.87 -3.33
C VAL A 41 1.39 2.66 -2.82
N ASP A 42 2.07 1.53 -2.72
CA ASP A 42 1.50 0.28 -2.26
C ASP A 42 2.10 -0.15 -0.91
N VAL A 43 1.34 -0.97 -0.18
CA VAL A 43 1.73 -1.48 1.14
C VAL A 43 2.99 -2.35 1.10
N LYS A 44 3.22 -3.07 0.00
CA LYS A 44 4.35 -3.97 -0.14
C LYS A 44 5.64 -3.16 -0.19
N SER A 45 5.68 -2.07 -0.98
CA SER A 45 6.80 -1.14 -1.03
C SER A 45 7.13 -0.56 0.37
N ILE A 46 6.13 -0.17 1.15
CA ILE A 46 6.32 0.36 2.52
C ILE A 46 6.95 -0.66 3.47
N VAL A 47 6.51 -1.93 3.39
CA VAL A 47 7.03 -3.00 4.23
C VAL A 47 8.44 -3.43 3.78
N GLU A 48 8.68 -3.53 2.47
CA GLU A 48 9.98 -3.89 1.90
C GLU A 48 11.06 -2.84 2.23
N ASP A 49 10.69 -1.56 2.24
CA ASP A 49 11.57 -0.46 2.65
C ASP A 49 11.78 -0.38 4.18
N ASN A 50 11.16 -1.29 4.95
CA ASN A 50 11.24 -1.37 6.41
C ASN A 50 10.84 -0.07 7.12
N LEU A 51 9.86 0.67 6.59
CA LEU A 51 9.43 1.96 7.17
C LEU A 51 8.80 1.84 8.57
N TYR A 52 8.48 0.62 9.00
CA TYR A 52 8.07 0.31 10.37
C TYR A 52 9.22 0.39 11.38
N TYR A 53 10.48 0.45 10.93
CA TYR A 53 11.68 0.53 11.76
C TYR A 53 12.61 1.66 11.29
N VAL A 54 12.59 2.79 12.00
CA VAL A 54 13.32 4.01 11.59
C VAL A 54 14.26 4.45 12.70
N GLY A 55 15.56 4.56 12.38
CA GLY A 55 16.56 5.11 13.30
C GLY A 55 16.71 4.35 14.63
N GLY A 56 16.46 3.04 14.62
CA GLY A 56 16.48 2.20 15.82
C GLY A 56 15.14 2.11 16.57
N VAL A 57 14.12 2.84 16.11
CA VAL A 57 12.78 2.88 16.72
C VAL A 57 11.83 1.99 15.92
N LEU A 58 11.15 1.08 16.60
CA LEU A 58 10.09 0.24 16.05
C LEU A 58 8.72 0.90 16.28
N LEU A 59 7.94 1.07 15.22
CA LEU A 59 6.56 1.54 15.27
C LEU A 59 5.64 0.33 15.52
N VAL A 60 4.86 0.35 16.61
CA VAL A 60 3.99 -0.76 17.01
C VAL A 60 2.64 -0.25 17.46
N ASP A 61 1.58 -0.79 16.86
CA ASP A 61 0.17 -0.56 17.21
C ASP A 61 -0.22 0.93 17.30
N CYS A 62 0.49 1.78 16.55
CA CYS A 62 0.23 3.21 16.48
C CYS A 62 0.01 3.65 15.01
N PRO A 63 -1.01 4.49 14.75
CA PRO A 63 -1.16 5.13 13.44
C PRO A 63 -0.03 6.12 13.20
N VAL A 64 0.65 5.96 12.06
CA VAL A 64 1.67 6.89 11.58
C VAL A 64 1.29 7.44 10.21
N LYS A 65 1.70 8.68 9.96
CA LYS A 65 1.57 9.31 8.64
C LYS A 65 2.92 9.27 7.92
N LEU A 66 2.95 8.57 6.80
CA LEU A 66 4.10 8.44 5.93
C LEU A 66 3.90 9.38 4.73
N HIS A 67 4.92 10.17 4.43
CA HIS A 67 4.95 11.04 3.25
C HIS A 67 5.80 10.33 2.19
N CYS A 68 5.14 9.65 1.27
CA CYS A 68 5.77 8.79 0.29
C CYS A 68 5.87 9.50 -1.05
N ASN A 69 7.09 9.78 -1.51
CA ASN A 69 7.32 10.32 -2.84
C ASN A 69 7.10 9.24 -3.90
N PHE A 70 6.42 9.57 -4.99
CA PHE A 70 6.25 8.68 -6.14
C PHE A 70 6.11 9.49 -7.43
N GLU A 71 6.12 8.80 -8.57
CA GLU A 71 6.09 9.45 -9.88
C GLU A 71 4.90 8.95 -10.71
N HIS A 72 4.08 9.88 -11.20
CA HIS A 72 3.06 9.58 -12.20
C HIS A 72 3.75 9.45 -13.57
N ARG A 73 4.08 8.21 -13.93
CA ARG A 73 4.79 7.87 -15.18
C ARG A 73 3.88 7.44 -16.32
N TYR A 74 2.76 6.81 -16.02
CA TYR A 74 1.91 6.17 -17.03
C TYR A 74 0.52 6.79 -17.06
N HIS A 75 0.01 7.04 -18.26
CA HIS A 75 -1.42 7.22 -18.49
C HIS A 75 -2.18 5.91 -18.23
N LYS A 76 -3.53 6.01 -18.23
CA LYS A 76 -4.46 4.88 -18.03
C LYS A 76 -4.23 3.67 -18.95
N GLU A 77 -3.49 3.85 -20.04
CA GLU A 77 -3.31 2.89 -21.14
C GLU A 77 -1.85 2.41 -21.29
N GLY A 78 -1.01 2.57 -20.26
CA GLY A 78 0.37 2.05 -20.28
C GLY A 78 1.34 2.86 -21.14
N PHE A 79 0.88 3.97 -21.74
CA PHE A 79 1.75 4.96 -22.36
C PHE A 79 2.42 5.81 -21.29
N THR A 80 3.73 6.00 -21.43
CA THR A 80 4.49 6.90 -20.58
C THR A 80 4.15 8.37 -20.87
N LEU A 81 4.05 9.17 -19.82
CA LEU A 81 4.01 10.63 -19.92
C LEU A 81 5.36 11.16 -20.44
N ASP A 82 5.33 12.12 -21.37
CA ASP A 82 6.53 12.81 -21.86
C ASP A 82 7.26 13.54 -20.72
N GLU A 83 6.49 14.12 -19.80
CA GLU A 83 6.98 14.74 -18.57
C GLU A 83 6.29 14.07 -17.36
N PRO A 84 6.99 13.17 -16.64
CA PRO A 84 6.44 12.56 -15.45
C PRO A 84 6.20 13.59 -14.33
N HIS A 85 5.15 13.38 -13.54
CA HIS A 85 4.85 14.27 -12.41
C HIS A 85 5.34 13.66 -11.11
N ASN A 86 6.21 14.39 -10.41
CA ASN A 86 6.59 14.06 -9.04
C ASN A 86 5.40 14.34 -8.11
N LEU A 87 5.04 13.38 -7.29
CA LEU A 87 3.90 13.43 -6.39
C LEU A 87 4.30 12.96 -4.98
N VAL A 88 3.50 13.33 -4.00
CA VAL A 88 3.62 12.85 -2.61
C VAL A 88 2.28 12.27 -2.18
N ALA A 89 2.25 11.00 -1.79
CA ALA A 89 1.12 10.39 -1.13
C ALA A 89 1.28 10.51 0.38
N VAL A 90 0.24 10.98 1.07
CA VAL A 90 0.13 10.90 2.53
C VAL A 90 -0.57 9.59 2.85
N VAL A 91 0.17 8.65 3.43
CA VAL A 91 -0.32 7.32 3.79
C VAL A 91 -0.47 7.23 5.29
N GLU A 92 -1.63 6.79 5.76
CA GLU A 92 -1.79 6.30 7.12
C GLU A 92 -1.46 4.80 7.17
N ALA A 93 -0.56 4.43 8.07
CA ALA A 93 -0.17 3.04 8.27
C ALA A 93 -0.16 2.69 9.76
N VAL A 94 -0.49 1.44 10.07
CA VAL A 94 -0.31 0.84 11.40
C VAL A 94 0.45 -0.46 11.21
N PHE A 95 1.48 -0.68 12.03
CA PHE A 95 2.29 -1.89 12.01
C PHE A 95 2.14 -2.66 13.31
N ASN A 96 2.17 -4.00 13.23
CA ASN A 96 2.24 -4.84 14.42
C ASN A 96 3.70 -5.00 14.90
N ASN A 97 3.88 -5.71 16.01
CA ASN A 97 5.20 -5.99 16.60
C ASN A 97 6.13 -6.88 15.75
N LYS A 98 5.68 -7.40 14.60
CA LYS A 98 6.48 -8.14 13.63
C LYS A 98 6.85 -7.31 12.40
N GLY A 99 6.45 -6.04 12.35
CA GLY A 99 6.64 -5.16 11.19
C GLY A 99 5.62 -5.34 10.08
N ASN A 100 4.60 -6.18 10.26
CA ASN A 100 3.53 -6.32 9.26
C ASN A 100 2.62 -5.10 9.33
N CYS A 101 2.28 -4.54 8.16
CA CYS A 101 1.29 -3.49 8.05
C CYS A 101 -0.12 -4.08 8.24
N ILE A 102 -0.81 -3.69 9.31
CA ILE A 102 -2.16 -4.17 9.66
C ILE A 102 -3.27 -3.16 9.30
N HIS A 103 -2.89 -1.93 8.99
CA HIS A 103 -3.77 -0.91 8.41
C HIS A 103 -2.99 -0.10 7.38
N PHE A 104 -3.60 0.21 6.24
CA PHE A 104 -3.01 1.03 5.19
C PHE A 104 -4.11 1.83 4.48
N ALA A 105 -3.93 3.15 4.38
CA ALA A 105 -4.82 4.01 3.64
C ALA A 105 -4.04 5.17 3.00
N ILE A 106 -4.25 5.42 1.70
CA ILE A 106 -3.81 6.67 1.08
C ILE A 106 -4.86 7.73 1.43
N LEU A 107 -4.46 8.73 2.23
CA LEU A 107 -5.35 9.80 2.66
C LEU A 107 -5.44 10.89 1.59
N GLU A 108 -4.30 11.32 1.07
CA GLU A 108 -4.18 12.48 0.18
C GLU A 108 -3.03 12.29 -0.82
N VAL A 109 -3.12 12.95 -1.98
CA VAL A 109 -2.04 13.04 -2.97
C VAL A 109 -1.80 14.51 -3.33
N HIS A 110 -0.53 14.92 -3.24
CA HIS A 110 -0.09 16.28 -3.54
C HIS A 110 0.95 16.30 -4.65
N SER A 111 1.15 17.46 -5.27
CA SER A 111 2.31 17.69 -6.13
C SER A 111 3.59 17.62 -5.31
N GLY A 112 4.56 16.85 -5.78
CA GLY A 112 5.93 16.88 -5.28
C GLY A 112 6.60 18.22 -5.58
N LYS A 113 7.59 18.56 -4.77
CA LYS A 113 8.48 19.70 -5.02
C LYS A 113 9.59 19.31 -5.98
#